data_AF-A0A415QEC8-F1
#
_entry.id   AF-A0A415QEC8-F1
#
_cell.length_a   1.000
_cell.length_b   1.000
_cell.length_c   1.000
_cell.angle_alpha   90.00
_cell.angle_beta   90.00
_cell.angle_gamma   90.00
#
_symmetry.space_group_name_H-M   'P 1'
#
loop_
_entity.id
_entity.type
_entity.pdbx_description
1 polymer ?
#
loop_
_entity_poly.entity_id
_entity_poly.type
_entity_poly.pdbx_seq_one_letter_code
_entity_poly.pdbx_strand_id
1 'polypeptide(L)'
;MNASKLKEEEQNAMLQELASDGRNLDNEMIAMLYNTVASKLGWNTILAGTVANWKLRNMDVQYVGRHGVVAHRNNKAMQVKRRAPRFPLYYWTVDGWDVELLYQQREEREKNGKKYSVVTYSNRPTVVMLLDPCTRYPVGYAIGTHETPELIREAFRNAFKHVKELFGHYYKPWQLQTDNYGKKTLLSFYEACTRVYTPARVKNAKAKVVEPYFKKVNSKYCHLLPNWSGYGVTSRKENQPNDEWLNQNRHKFPGWDGVVGQVEGIIRVLRSESIEKYRQAWGKMAVEDRLEMSDEEYLVLFGETTGYGNSLEGGGVGSTILGEKVWYDSFDPSFRNWGHLNWIVKYDPEDLSVAVAIENLGTPGKPEEGTRRFMLERKHVQPMALKEREPGDFDELRRVQDYNDRREKMIKEKRARSGEVVRELFEERAELNDTLAKLVLCDSRGQHKDERNRLAGRTTKQVEKSCHEEVDYEEVFDERDLLRKF
;
A
#
# COMPACT_ATOMS: atom_id res chain seq x y z
N MET A 1 -59.66 22.91 31.21
CA MET A 1 -59.21 23.28 29.85
C MET A 1 -58.27 24.47 29.98
N ASN A 2 -56.95 24.29 29.78
CA ASN A 2 -56.00 25.41 29.70
C ASN A 2 -55.80 25.75 28.21
N ALA A 3 -56.46 26.82 27.75
CA ALA A 3 -56.36 27.30 26.38
C ALA A 3 -54.93 27.74 26.07
N SER A 4 -54.32 27.22 25.00
CA SER A 4 -52.98 27.59 24.58
C SER A 4 -52.94 29.08 24.21
N LYS A 5 -52.17 29.88 24.96
CA LYS A 5 -51.95 31.31 24.71
C LYS A 5 -51.19 31.64 23.42
N LEU A 6 -50.83 30.62 22.62
CA LEU A 6 -50.11 30.72 21.36
C LEU A 6 -51.09 30.32 20.24
N LYS A 7 -51.69 31.29 19.56
CA LYS A 7 -52.65 31.04 18.47
C LYS A 7 -52.24 31.67 17.13
N GLU A 8 -51.21 32.51 17.09
CA GLU A 8 -50.71 33.13 15.87
C GLU A 8 -49.41 32.47 15.42
N GLU A 9 -49.31 32.17 14.12
CA GLU A 9 -48.14 31.56 13.46
C GLU A 9 -46.85 32.36 13.74
N GLU A 10 -46.96 33.68 13.80
CA GLU A 10 -45.89 34.62 14.09
C GLU A 10 -45.31 34.46 15.50
N GLN A 11 -46.16 34.20 16.50
CA GLN A 11 -45.74 33.98 17.90
C GLN A 11 -44.93 32.69 18.03
N ASN A 12 -45.39 31.62 17.38
CA ASN A 12 -44.67 30.34 17.37
C ASN A 12 -43.36 30.45 16.59
N ALA A 13 -43.34 31.15 15.45
CA ALA A 13 -42.13 31.37 14.67
C ALA A 13 -41.07 32.16 15.45
N MET A 14 -41.47 33.22 16.16
CA MET A 14 -40.55 33.99 16.98
C MET A 14 -39.97 33.16 18.13
N LEU A 15 -40.81 32.39 18.82
CA LEU A 15 -40.35 31.46 19.86
C LEU A 15 -39.42 30.38 19.29
N GLN A 16 -39.69 29.89 18.09
CA GLN A 16 -38.86 28.92 17.39
C GLN A 16 -37.46 29.48 17.09
N GLU A 17 -37.36 30.68 16.54
CA GLU A 17 -36.08 31.34 16.26
C GLU A 17 -35.29 31.61 17.55
N LEU A 18 -35.92 32.21 18.57
CA LEU A 18 -35.27 32.49 19.85
C LEU A 18 -34.82 31.20 20.57
N ALA A 19 -35.61 30.13 20.49
CA ALA A 19 -35.25 28.85 21.10
C ALA A 19 -34.20 28.07 20.29
N SER A 20 -34.05 28.35 18.99
CA SER A 20 -33.07 27.71 18.10
C SER A 20 -31.75 28.47 18.02
N ASP A 21 -31.64 29.64 18.66
CA ASP A 21 -30.45 30.48 18.65
C ASP A 21 -29.19 29.73 19.13
N GLY A 22 -28.12 29.79 18.32
CA GLY A 22 -26.85 29.09 18.57
C GLY A 22 -26.11 29.56 19.83
N ARG A 23 -26.47 30.73 20.40
CA ARG A 23 -25.95 31.20 21.70
C ARG A 23 -26.54 30.45 22.90
N ASN A 24 -27.51 29.58 22.66
CA ASN A 24 -28.14 28.74 23.69
C ASN A 24 -28.79 29.53 24.83
N LEU A 25 -29.56 30.56 24.49
CA LEU A 25 -30.31 31.41 25.44
C LEU A 25 -31.11 30.57 26.45
N ASP A 26 -31.06 31.00 27.71
CA ASP A 26 -31.85 30.40 28.78
C ASP A 26 -33.35 30.75 28.63
N ASN A 27 -34.19 30.09 29.43
CA ASN A 27 -35.63 30.26 29.30
C ASN A 27 -36.13 31.64 29.77
N GLU A 28 -35.37 32.34 30.61
CA GLU A 28 -35.71 33.68 31.11
C GLU A 28 -35.39 34.75 30.06
N MET A 29 -34.23 34.66 29.43
CA MET A 29 -33.81 35.52 28.32
C MET A 29 -34.74 35.36 27.12
N ILE A 30 -35.13 34.13 26.78
CA ILE A 30 -36.11 33.88 25.70
C ILE A 30 -37.46 34.52 26.04
N ALA A 31 -37.95 34.34 27.27
CA ALA A 31 -39.21 34.95 27.70
C ALA A 31 -39.13 36.50 27.69
N MET A 32 -38.02 37.08 28.13
CA MET A 32 -37.78 38.53 28.11
C MET A 32 -37.82 39.09 26.68
N LEU A 33 -37.06 38.48 25.76
CA LEU A 33 -36.98 38.92 24.37
C LEU A 33 -38.33 38.79 23.66
N TYR A 34 -39.03 37.67 23.86
CA TYR A 34 -40.38 37.49 23.35
C TYR A 34 -41.34 38.54 23.91
N ASN A 35 -41.33 38.76 25.23
CA ASN A 35 -42.25 39.69 25.91
C ASN A 35 -42.04 41.15 25.47
N THR A 36 -40.82 41.52 25.09
CA THR A 36 -40.50 42.85 24.57
C THR A 36 -41.19 43.10 23.23
N VAL A 37 -41.22 42.10 22.35
CA VAL A 37 -41.94 42.18 21.07
C VAL A 37 -43.44 42.02 21.27
N ALA A 38 -43.86 41.10 22.13
CA ALA A 38 -45.25 40.88 22.48
C ALA A 38 -45.93 42.16 22.99
N SER A 39 -45.25 42.93 23.85
CA SER A 39 -45.78 44.19 24.39
C SER A 39 -45.98 45.27 23.33
N LYS A 40 -45.17 45.27 22.26
CA LYS A 40 -45.28 46.23 21.15
C LYS A 40 -46.37 45.85 20.13
N LEU A 41 -46.61 44.56 19.97
CA LEU A 41 -47.60 44.01 19.03
C LEU A 41 -48.94 43.66 19.69
N GLY A 42 -49.09 43.89 21.00
CA GLY A 42 -50.31 43.58 21.75
C GLY A 42 -50.52 42.08 22.04
N TRP A 43 -49.48 41.26 21.91
CA TRP A 43 -49.54 39.83 22.23
C TRP A 43 -49.48 39.56 23.74
N ASN A 44 -49.98 38.40 24.15
CA ASN A 44 -49.87 37.94 25.53
C ASN A 44 -48.41 37.63 25.90
N THR A 45 -47.98 38.14 27.05
CA THR A 45 -46.68 37.79 27.62
C THR A 45 -46.65 36.35 28.14
N ILE A 46 -45.45 35.78 28.16
CA ILE A 46 -45.17 34.40 28.58
C ILE A 46 -44.16 34.38 29.73
N LEU A 47 -44.19 33.29 30.50
CA LEU A 47 -43.24 33.03 31.58
C LEU A 47 -42.15 32.06 31.10
N ALA A 48 -41.00 32.04 31.78
CA ALA A 48 -39.91 31.11 31.51
C ALA A 48 -40.37 29.64 31.57
N GLY A 49 -41.30 29.29 32.47
CA GLY A 49 -41.90 27.95 32.53
C GLY A 49 -42.73 27.60 31.29
N THR A 50 -43.39 28.58 30.68
CA THR A 50 -44.11 28.41 29.41
C THR A 50 -43.13 28.13 28.27
N VAL A 51 -42.00 28.86 28.23
CA VAL A 51 -40.91 28.62 27.28
C VAL A 51 -40.34 27.21 27.45
N ALA A 52 -40.07 26.77 28.69
CA ALA A 52 -39.54 25.44 28.97
C ALA A 52 -40.46 24.32 28.44
N ASN A 53 -41.76 24.40 28.74
CA ASN A 53 -42.75 23.45 28.26
C ASN A 53 -42.88 23.47 26.72
N TRP A 54 -42.77 24.64 26.11
CA TRP A 54 -42.82 24.78 24.66
C TRP A 54 -41.58 24.18 23.98
N LYS A 55 -40.39 24.37 24.54
CA LYS A 55 -39.14 23.76 24.06
C LYS A 55 -39.16 22.24 24.11
N LEU A 56 -39.74 21.65 25.16
CA LEU A 56 -39.90 20.19 25.27
C LEU A 56 -40.76 19.61 24.13
N ARG A 57 -41.79 20.34 23.70
CA ARG A 57 -42.71 19.89 22.63
C ARG A 57 -42.15 20.07 21.22
N ASN A 58 -41.24 21.02 21.02
CA ASN A 58 -40.69 21.39 19.70
C ASN A 58 -39.17 21.15 19.59
N MET A 59 -38.66 20.20 20.37
CA MET A 59 -37.23 19.97 20.55
C MET A 59 -36.51 19.64 19.24
N ASP A 60 -37.14 18.93 18.31
CA ASP A 60 -36.46 18.39 17.12
C ASP A 60 -35.90 19.47 16.19
N VAL A 61 -36.69 20.53 15.96
CA VAL A 61 -36.30 21.66 15.10
C VAL A 61 -35.28 22.56 15.82
N GLN A 62 -35.46 22.80 17.12
CA GLN A 62 -34.55 23.62 17.92
C GLN A 62 -33.17 22.99 18.09
N TYR A 63 -33.13 21.66 18.16
CA TYR A 63 -31.89 20.92 18.40
C TYR A 63 -30.84 21.21 17.32
N VAL A 64 -31.27 21.38 16.07
CA VAL A 64 -30.36 21.69 14.95
C VAL A 64 -29.75 23.08 15.09
N GLY A 65 -30.53 24.10 15.43
CA GLY A 65 -30.02 25.47 15.61
C GLY A 65 -29.08 25.59 16.81
N ARG A 66 -29.43 24.94 17.93
CA ARG A 66 -28.68 25.00 19.19
C ARG A 66 -27.38 24.20 19.21
N HIS A 67 -27.38 23.02 18.59
CA HIS A 67 -26.28 22.06 18.67
C HIS A 67 -25.63 21.77 17.31
N GLY A 68 -26.17 22.32 16.23
CA GLY A 68 -25.70 22.12 14.87
C GLY A 68 -26.19 20.83 14.23
N VAL A 69 -26.05 20.78 12.90
CA VAL A 69 -26.48 19.65 12.06
C VAL A 69 -25.76 18.34 12.39
N VAL A 70 -24.49 18.41 12.81
CA VAL A 70 -23.68 17.22 13.14
C VAL A 70 -24.21 16.53 14.39
N ALA A 71 -24.49 17.29 15.46
CA ALA A 71 -25.07 16.73 16.68
C ALA A 71 -26.45 16.14 16.42
N HIS A 72 -27.27 16.79 15.59
CA HIS A 72 -28.60 16.27 15.21
C HIS A 72 -28.48 14.92 14.50
N ARG A 73 -27.59 14.79 13.51
CA ARG A 73 -27.34 13.51 12.83
C ARG A 73 -26.87 12.42 13.79
N ASN A 74 -26.06 12.78 14.77
CA ASN A 74 -25.52 11.84 15.74
C ASN A 74 -26.52 11.38 16.80
N ASN A 75 -27.48 12.22 17.21
CA ASN A 75 -28.31 11.96 18.39
C ASN A 75 -29.81 11.88 18.12
N LYS A 76 -30.30 12.43 17.01
CA LYS A 76 -31.74 12.57 16.73
C LYS A 76 -32.17 11.96 15.40
N ALA A 77 -31.34 12.04 14.35
CA ALA A 77 -31.67 11.45 13.06
C ALA A 77 -31.76 9.92 13.13
N MET A 78 -32.62 9.32 12.30
CA MET A 78 -32.74 7.86 12.19
C MET A 78 -31.40 7.25 11.76
N GLN A 79 -30.96 6.21 12.48
CA GLN A 79 -29.68 5.55 12.26
C GLN A 79 -29.88 4.14 11.71
N VAL A 80 -29.09 3.78 10.70
CA VAL A 80 -29.05 2.42 10.17
C VAL A 80 -28.32 1.53 11.16
N LYS A 81 -28.99 0.52 11.71
CA LYS A 81 -28.34 -0.53 12.50
C LYS A 81 -27.56 -1.45 11.56
N ARG A 82 -26.29 -1.65 11.86
CA ARG A 82 -25.37 -2.47 11.06
C ARG A 82 -24.96 -3.71 11.86
N ARG A 83 -24.71 -4.81 11.17
CA ARG A 83 -24.08 -6.00 11.72
C ARG A 83 -22.62 -6.06 11.28
N ALA A 84 -21.78 -6.73 12.06
CA ALA A 84 -20.40 -6.99 11.67
C ALA A 84 -20.36 -7.92 10.42
N PRO A 85 -19.29 -7.85 9.61
CA PRO A 85 -19.02 -8.81 8.56
C PRO A 85 -18.98 -10.23 9.12
N ARG A 86 -19.42 -11.20 8.32
CA ARG A 86 -19.48 -12.62 8.72
C ARG A 86 -18.11 -13.31 8.61
N PHE A 87 -17.30 -12.90 7.64
CA PHE A 87 -16.03 -13.53 7.32
C PHE A 87 -14.89 -12.51 7.29
N PRO A 88 -13.64 -12.94 7.54
CA PRO A 88 -12.44 -12.15 7.35
C PRO A 88 -12.35 -11.59 5.93
N LEU A 89 -11.63 -10.48 5.77
CA LEU A 89 -11.37 -9.81 4.49
C LEU A 89 -12.60 -9.30 3.75
N TYR A 90 -13.82 -9.52 4.25
CA TYR A 90 -15.00 -8.91 3.62
C TYR A 90 -14.99 -7.39 3.76
N TYR A 91 -14.43 -6.88 4.85
CA TYR A 91 -14.42 -5.46 5.13
C TYR A 91 -13.25 -5.09 6.04
N TRP A 92 -12.41 -4.18 5.58
CA TRP A 92 -11.40 -3.53 6.41
C TRP A 92 -11.75 -2.07 6.62
N THR A 93 -11.51 -1.61 7.84
CA THR A 93 -11.57 -0.18 8.18
C THR A 93 -10.18 0.27 8.60
N VAL A 94 -9.77 1.43 8.10
CA VAL A 94 -8.46 2.03 8.41
C VAL A 94 -8.68 3.34 9.13
N ASP A 95 -7.91 3.55 10.20
CA ASP A 95 -7.94 4.81 10.94
C ASP A 95 -6.63 5.07 11.67
N GLY A 96 -6.33 6.35 11.88
CA GLY A 96 -5.26 6.81 12.74
C GLY A 96 -5.68 6.79 14.22
N TRP A 97 -4.77 6.38 15.09
CA TRP A 97 -4.93 6.39 16.54
C TRP A 97 -3.76 7.12 17.19
N ASP A 98 -4.02 8.27 17.78
CA ASP A 98 -3.09 8.91 18.70
C ASP A 98 -3.09 8.13 20.02
N VAL A 99 -2.08 7.30 20.20
CA VAL A 99 -1.99 6.41 21.35
C VAL A 99 -1.80 7.25 22.60
N GLU A 100 -2.58 6.94 23.64
CA GLU A 100 -2.57 7.67 24.90
C GLU A 100 -1.37 7.29 25.79
N LEU A 101 -0.19 7.09 25.20
CA LEU A 101 1.09 6.82 25.87
C LEU A 101 2.09 7.92 25.56
N LEU A 102 2.70 8.47 26.61
CA LEU A 102 3.72 9.50 26.50
C LEU A 102 5.10 8.90 26.26
N TYR A 103 5.91 9.56 25.44
CA TYR A 103 7.32 9.24 25.29
C TYR A 103 8.19 10.49 25.34
N GLN A 104 9.45 10.31 25.75
CA GLN A 104 10.43 11.37 25.76
C GLN A 104 11.20 11.43 24.44
N GLN A 105 11.41 12.64 23.93
CA GLN A 105 12.18 12.90 22.72
C GLN A 105 13.18 14.01 22.97
N ARG A 106 14.43 13.78 22.57
CA ARG A 106 15.48 14.79 22.59
C ARG A 106 15.57 15.42 21.21
N GLU A 107 15.43 16.73 21.15
CA GLU A 107 15.57 17.53 19.94
C GLU A 107 16.71 18.51 20.12
N GLU A 108 17.55 18.67 19.10
CA GLU A 108 18.45 19.82 19.02
C GLU A 108 17.69 20.99 18.42
N ARG A 109 17.68 22.11 19.13
CA ARG A 109 17.11 23.36 18.65
C ARG A 109 18.21 24.40 18.55
N GLU A 110 18.07 25.27 17.56
CA GLU A 110 18.96 26.40 17.39
C GLU A 110 18.21 27.69 17.73
N LYS A 111 18.82 28.51 18.58
CA LYS A 111 18.34 29.87 18.85
C LYS A 111 19.55 30.78 18.94
N ASN A 112 19.54 31.83 18.13
CA ASN A 112 20.61 32.82 18.04
C ASN A 112 22.00 32.19 17.75
N GLY A 113 22.09 31.25 16.81
CA GLY A 113 23.36 30.62 16.41
C GLY A 113 23.96 29.63 17.40
N LYS A 114 23.27 29.35 18.52
CA LYS A 114 23.67 28.34 19.51
C LYS A 114 22.72 27.15 19.47
N LYS A 115 23.29 25.96 19.29
CA LYS A 115 22.58 24.69 19.41
C LYS A 115 22.40 24.35 20.90
N TYR A 116 21.18 24.01 21.29
CA TYR A 116 20.86 23.52 22.61
C TYR A 116 19.90 22.32 22.52
N SER A 117 20.06 21.40 23.46
CA SER A 117 19.25 20.18 23.52
C SER A 117 18.01 20.42 24.37
N VAL A 118 16.83 20.10 23.84
CA VAL A 118 15.55 20.16 24.54
C VAL A 118 14.98 18.75 24.62
N VAL A 119 14.57 18.32 25.81
CA VAL A 119 13.84 17.06 25.99
C VAL A 119 12.37 17.37 26.22
N THR A 120 11.51 16.86 25.34
CA THR A 120 10.06 16.91 25.45
C THR A 120 9.55 15.59 26.02
N TYR A 121 8.54 15.63 26.89
CA TYR A 121 7.97 14.45 27.58
C TYR A 121 6.47 14.26 27.28
N SER A 122 5.93 15.07 26.38
CA SER A 122 4.50 15.19 26.08
C SER A 122 4.11 14.58 24.73
N ASN A 123 5.04 13.91 24.06
CA ASN A 123 4.82 13.37 22.72
C ASN A 123 4.01 12.07 22.80
N ARG A 124 3.19 11.83 21.78
CA ARG A 124 2.38 10.61 21.64
C ARG A 124 2.66 9.99 20.27
N PRO A 125 2.80 8.66 20.17
CA PRO A 125 2.90 8.03 18.88
C PRO A 125 1.53 7.95 18.22
N THR A 126 1.52 8.05 16.89
CA THR A 126 0.36 7.83 16.05
C THR A 126 0.47 6.44 15.43
N VAL A 127 -0.62 5.67 15.47
CA VAL A 127 -0.71 4.34 14.87
C VAL A 127 -1.75 4.37 13.77
N VAL A 128 -1.37 4.05 12.54
CA VAL A 128 -2.35 3.73 11.50
C VAL A 128 -2.68 2.25 11.64
N MET A 129 -3.95 1.92 11.88
CA MET A 129 -4.39 0.54 12.09
C MET A 129 -5.42 0.11 11.05
N LEU A 130 -5.20 -1.06 10.45
CA LEU A 130 -6.17 -1.78 9.64
C LEU A 130 -6.87 -2.81 10.52
N LEU A 131 -8.15 -2.57 10.77
CA LEU A 131 -8.99 -3.43 11.58
C LEU A 131 -9.97 -4.20 10.69
N ASP A 132 -10.07 -5.51 10.90
CA ASP A 132 -11.13 -6.33 10.35
C ASP A 132 -12.28 -6.47 11.38
N PRO A 133 -13.46 -5.89 11.13
CA PRO A 133 -14.55 -5.93 12.10
C PRO A 133 -15.22 -7.29 12.29
N CYS A 134 -14.92 -8.31 11.47
CA CYS A 134 -15.47 -9.67 11.62
C CYS A 134 -15.24 -10.21 13.03
N THR A 135 -14.00 -10.13 13.52
CA THR A 135 -13.63 -10.50 14.89
C THR A 135 -12.97 -9.35 15.66
N ARG A 136 -12.93 -8.14 15.06
CA ARG A 136 -12.17 -6.97 15.54
C ARG A 136 -10.67 -7.27 15.59
N TYR A 137 -10.18 -7.92 14.55
CA TYR A 137 -8.79 -8.37 14.44
C TYR A 137 -7.92 -7.24 13.87
N PRO A 138 -6.83 -6.83 14.54
CA PRO A 138 -5.84 -5.93 13.96
C PRO A 138 -5.05 -6.66 12.86
N VAL A 139 -5.40 -6.42 11.60
CA VAL A 139 -4.76 -7.12 10.48
C VAL A 139 -3.40 -6.52 10.18
N GLY A 140 -3.29 -5.19 10.17
CA GLY A 140 -2.01 -4.50 9.95
C GLY A 140 -1.93 -3.19 10.71
N TYR A 141 -0.72 -2.71 10.91
CA TYR A 141 -0.46 -1.44 11.57
C TYR A 141 0.90 -0.87 11.17
N ALA A 142 1.07 0.43 11.36
CA ALA A 142 2.37 1.09 11.37
C ALA A 142 2.38 2.19 12.43
N ILE A 143 3.55 2.45 13.02
CA ILE A 143 3.73 3.36 14.15
C ILE A 143 4.63 4.51 13.70
N GLY A 144 4.14 5.73 13.81
CA GLY A 144 4.85 6.94 13.40
C GLY A 144 4.56 8.11 14.35
N THR A 145 5.16 9.26 14.08
CA THR A 145 4.95 10.46 14.91
C THR A 145 3.70 11.25 14.52
N HIS A 146 3.22 11.05 13.30
CA HIS A 146 2.01 11.64 12.74
C HIS A 146 1.54 10.79 11.55
N GLU A 147 0.27 10.95 11.15
CA GLU A 147 -0.29 10.23 10.01
C GLU A 147 0.24 10.81 8.68
N THR A 148 1.03 10.03 7.96
CA THR A 148 1.53 10.37 6.61
C THR A 148 1.09 9.32 5.58
N PRO A 149 1.06 9.67 4.28
CA PRO A 149 0.82 8.69 3.22
C PRO A 149 1.77 7.48 3.28
N GLU A 150 3.03 7.71 3.62
CA GLU A 150 4.06 6.67 3.75
C GLU A 150 3.72 5.72 4.90
N LEU A 151 3.35 6.25 6.07
CA LEU A 151 2.94 5.45 7.23
C LEU A 151 1.69 4.61 6.93
N ILE A 152 0.74 5.16 6.16
CA ILE A 152 -0.42 4.40 5.70
C ILE A 152 0.03 3.24 4.80
N ARG A 153 0.91 3.49 3.81
CA ARG A 153 1.40 2.42 2.92
C ARG A 153 2.14 1.33 3.70
N GLU A 154 2.94 1.70 4.70
CA GLU A 154 3.60 0.75 5.60
C GLU A 154 2.59 -0.10 6.37
N ALA A 155 1.52 0.50 6.89
CA ALA A 155 0.48 -0.24 7.61
C ALA A 155 -0.22 -1.26 6.70
N PHE A 156 -0.49 -0.90 5.44
CA PHE A 156 -1.01 -1.83 4.44
C PHE A 156 0.00 -2.91 4.07
N ARG A 157 1.29 -2.56 3.87
CA ARG A 157 2.36 -3.53 3.62
C ARG A 157 2.41 -4.57 4.75
N ASN A 158 2.39 -4.12 6.02
CA ASN A 158 2.29 -4.98 7.20
C ASN A 158 1.04 -5.87 7.17
N ALA A 159 -0.13 -5.31 6.79
CA ALA A 159 -1.37 -6.07 6.70
C ALA A 159 -1.29 -7.21 5.68
N PHE A 160 -0.80 -6.94 4.47
CA PHE A 160 -0.70 -7.94 3.41
C PHE A 160 0.34 -9.01 3.73
N LYS A 161 1.51 -8.63 4.29
CA LYS A 161 2.50 -9.60 4.80
C LYS A 161 1.89 -10.50 5.87
N HIS A 162 1.23 -9.91 6.87
CA HIS A 162 0.56 -10.66 7.93
C HIS A 162 -0.54 -11.59 7.41
N VAL A 163 -1.27 -11.18 6.36
CA VAL A 163 -2.25 -12.05 5.67
C VAL A 163 -1.57 -13.25 4.99
N LYS A 164 -0.43 -13.03 4.31
CA LYS A 164 0.36 -14.12 3.72
C LYS A 164 0.90 -15.08 4.79
N GLU A 165 1.39 -14.57 5.91
CA GLU A 165 1.80 -15.39 7.06
C GLU A 165 0.63 -16.22 7.64
N LEU A 166 -0.58 -15.66 7.68
CA LEU A 166 -1.75 -16.34 8.25
C LEU A 166 -2.35 -17.38 7.31
N PHE A 167 -2.38 -17.12 6.01
CA PHE A 167 -3.19 -17.87 5.04
C PHE A 167 -2.40 -18.42 3.84
N GLY A 168 -1.08 -18.20 3.78
CA GLY A 168 -0.15 -18.71 2.77
C GLY A 168 0.02 -17.83 1.52
N HIS A 169 -0.98 -17.02 1.19
CA HIS A 169 -1.01 -16.18 -0.02
C HIS A 169 -1.45 -14.74 0.35
N TYR A 170 -1.18 -13.78 -0.53
CA TYR A 170 -1.73 -12.44 -0.38
C TYR A 170 -3.22 -12.43 -0.75
N TYR A 171 -4.06 -11.82 0.09
CA TYR A 171 -5.49 -11.68 -0.17
C TYR A 171 -5.95 -10.25 0.06
N LYS A 172 -6.72 -9.70 -0.90
CA LYS A 172 -7.32 -8.36 -0.81
C LYS A 172 -8.62 -8.41 -0.01
N PRO A 173 -8.93 -7.34 0.74
CA PRO A 173 -10.27 -7.17 1.25
C PRO A 173 -11.27 -6.88 0.12
N TRP A 174 -12.49 -7.41 0.24
CA TRP A 174 -13.61 -7.08 -0.65
C TRP A 174 -13.98 -5.61 -0.59
N GLN A 175 -14.08 -5.07 0.63
CA GLN A 175 -14.40 -3.68 0.85
C GLN A 175 -13.36 -3.02 1.76
N LEU A 176 -12.94 -1.83 1.39
CA LEU A 176 -12.06 -0.99 2.19
C LEU A 176 -12.76 0.33 2.51
N GLN A 177 -12.75 0.72 3.78
CA GLN A 177 -13.15 2.05 4.23
C GLN A 177 -12.01 2.75 4.93
N THR A 178 -11.72 3.97 4.51
CA THR A 178 -10.73 4.87 5.10
C THR A 178 -11.38 6.21 5.44
N ASP A 179 -10.70 7.05 6.22
CA ASP A 179 -11.11 8.45 6.37
C ASP A 179 -10.90 9.24 5.07
N ASN A 180 -11.49 10.44 4.96
CA ASN A 180 -11.26 11.35 3.84
C ASN A 180 -9.87 12.01 3.86
N TYR A 181 -8.98 11.64 4.78
CA TYR A 181 -7.63 12.17 4.81
C TYR A 181 -6.85 11.73 3.55
N GLY A 182 -6.10 12.65 2.94
CA GLY A 182 -5.22 12.33 1.80
C GLY A 182 -5.92 11.85 0.51
N LYS A 183 -7.24 12.00 0.39
CA LYS A 183 -8.07 11.38 -0.67
C LYS A 183 -7.62 11.62 -2.11
N LYS A 184 -6.87 12.69 -2.40
CA LYS A 184 -6.36 12.94 -3.77
C LYS A 184 -5.13 12.10 -4.12
N THR A 185 -4.23 11.88 -3.16
CA THR A 185 -2.95 11.21 -3.40
C THR A 185 -3.05 9.69 -3.24
N LEU A 186 -3.92 9.21 -2.33
CA LEU A 186 -4.02 7.79 -1.96
C LEU A 186 -5.19 7.03 -2.60
N LEU A 187 -6.05 7.69 -3.39
CA LEU A 187 -7.25 7.04 -3.95
C LEU A 187 -6.90 5.84 -4.83
N SER A 188 -6.00 6.02 -5.80
CA SER A 188 -5.57 4.95 -6.70
C SER A 188 -4.92 3.78 -5.96
N PHE A 189 -4.17 4.09 -4.91
CA PHE A 189 -3.56 3.09 -4.04
C PHE A 189 -4.63 2.27 -3.28
N TYR A 190 -5.63 2.94 -2.69
CA TYR A 190 -6.71 2.24 -2.00
C TYR A 190 -7.54 1.37 -2.94
N GLU A 191 -7.87 1.88 -4.13
CA GLU A 191 -8.60 1.14 -5.16
C GLU A 191 -7.82 -0.10 -5.63
N ALA A 192 -6.50 -0.02 -5.73
CA ALA A 192 -5.68 -1.18 -6.10
C ALA A 192 -5.61 -2.26 -4.98
N CYS A 193 -5.77 -1.84 -3.71
CA CYS A 193 -5.72 -2.72 -2.54
C CYS A 193 -7.04 -3.46 -2.27
N THR A 194 -8.15 -3.15 -2.97
CA THR A 194 -9.47 -3.71 -2.65
C THR A 194 -10.32 -3.92 -3.90
N ARG A 195 -11.39 -4.72 -3.79
CA ARG A 195 -12.40 -4.80 -4.86
C ARG A 195 -13.34 -3.59 -4.89
N VAL A 196 -13.74 -3.11 -3.70
CA VAL A 196 -14.68 -1.99 -3.55
C VAL A 196 -14.15 -1.00 -2.53
N TYR A 197 -13.74 0.17 -2.99
CA TYR A 197 -13.36 1.27 -2.11
C TYR A 197 -14.58 2.12 -1.73
N THR A 198 -14.83 2.27 -0.44
CA THR A 198 -15.93 3.10 0.08
C THR A 198 -15.38 4.22 0.96
N PRO A 199 -15.26 5.45 0.45
CA PRO A 199 -14.77 6.54 1.29
C PRO A 199 -15.77 6.85 2.40
N ALA A 200 -15.29 7.09 3.62
CA ALA A 200 -16.16 7.52 4.71
C ALA A 200 -16.84 8.87 4.36
N ARG A 201 -18.07 9.10 4.85
CA ARG A 201 -18.72 10.41 4.69
C ARG A 201 -18.11 11.40 5.67
N VAL A 202 -17.69 12.58 5.18
CA VAL A 202 -17.18 13.69 6.01
C VAL A 202 -18.14 13.95 7.18
N LYS A 203 -17.61 13.98 8.42
CA LYS A 203 -18.33 14.22 9.68
C LYS A 203 -19.32 13.13 10.12
N ASN A 204 -19.11 11.86 9.74
CA ASN A 204 -19.91 10.73 10.24
C ASN A 204 -19.10 9.75 11.11
N ALA A 205 -18.62 10.22 12.26
CA ALA A 205 -17.77 9.46 13.21
C ALA A 205 -18.40 8.12 13.64
N LYS A 206 -19.73 8.05 13.82
CA LYS A 206 -20.43 6.82 14.24
C LYS A 206 -20.40 5.68 13.22
N ALA A 207 -19.99 5.93 11.96
CA ALA A 207 -19.96 4.89 10.94
C ALA A 207 -18.80 3.89 11.13
N LYS A 208 -17.71 4.29 11.79
CA LYS A 208 -16.50 3.49 11.91
C LYS A 208 -16.52 2.65 13.19
N VAL A 209 -16.29 1.34 13.05
CA VAL A 209 -16.22 0.38 14.17
C VAL A 209 -14.93 0.56 14.99
N VAL A 210 -13.96 1.28 14.43
CA VAL A 210 -12.59 1.43 14.96
C VAL A 210 -12.51 2.40 16.15
N GLU A 211 -13.29 3.49 16.19
CA GLU A 211 -13.24 4.45 17.31
C GLU A 211 -13.67 3.82 18.65
N PRO A 212 -14.80 3.08 18.75
CA PRO A 212 -15.11 2.35 19.98
C PRO A 212 -14.09 1.26 20.32
N TYR A 213 -13.41 0.72 19.31
CA TYR A 213 -12.37 -0.28 19.50
C TYR A 213 -11.13 0.33 20.16
N PHE A 214 -10.59 1.45 19.65
CA PHE A 214 -9.45 2.15 20.26
C PHE A 214 -9.73 2.57 21.69
N LYS A 215 -10.93 3.09 21.96
CA LYS A 215 -11.34 3.41 23.33
C LYS A 215 -11.25 2.21 24.27
N LYS A 216 -11.68 1.02 23.81
CA LYS A 216 -11.58 -0.22 24.59
C LYS A 216 -10.12 -0.65 24.78
N VAL A 217 -9.29 -0.52 23.76
CA VAL A 217 -7.85 -0.83 23.83
C VAL A 217 -7.16 0.07 24.85
N ASN A 218 -7.39 1.38 24.77
CA ASN A 218 -6.84 2.37 25.70
C ASN A 218 -7.22 2.03 27.16
N SER A 219 -8.52 1.83 27.43
CA SER A 219 -9.00 1.50 28.77
C SER A 219 -8.47 0.16 29.32
N LYS A 220 -8.23 -0.85 28.45
CA LYS A 220 -7.81 -2.19 28.87
C LYS A 220 -6.28 -2.33 29.01
N TYR A 221 -5.50 -1.68 28.14
CA TYR A 221 -4.06 -1.90 28.07
C TYR A 221 -3.24 -0.64 28.32
N CYS A 222 -3.52 0.48 27.64
CA CYS A 222 -2.71 1.70 27.79
C CYS A 222 -2.79 2.24 29.23
N HIS A 223 -3.96 2.18 29.86
CA HIS A 223 -4.16 2.63 31.23
C HIS A 223 -3.33 1.87 32.28
N LEU A 224 -2.83 0.67 31.95
CA LEU A 224 -1.97 -0.12 32.84
C LEU A 224 -0.50 0.35 32.83
N LEU A 225 -0.13 1.20 31.87
CA LEU A 225 1.25 1.62 31.67
C LEU A 225 1.56 2.94 32.42
N PRO A 226 2.76 3.09 33.00
CA PRO A 226 3.10 4.23 33.84
C PRO A 226 3.24 5.56 33.07
N ASN A 227 3.35 5.49 31.75
CA ASN A 227 3.43 6.65 30.86
C ASN A 227 2.07 6.98 30.22
N TRP A 228 0.96 6.48 30.76
CA TRP A 228 -0.37 6.79 30.25
C TRP A 228 -0.71 8.28 30.38
N SER A 229 -1.14 8.87 29.27
CA SER A 229 -1.35 10.30 29.10
C SER A 229 -2.73 10.80 29.55
N GLY A 230 -3.63 9.89 29.90
CA GLY A 230 -5.03 10.21 30.16
C GLY A 230 -5.91 10.23 28.91
N TYR A 231 -7.20 10.42 29.13
CA TYR A 231 -8.17 10.63 28.05
C TYR A 231 -8.08 12.07 27.54
N GLY A 232 -8.71 12.39 26.39
CA GLY A 232 -8.71 13.75 25.85
C GLY A 232 -9.19 14.82 26.84
N VAL A 233 -8.81 16.09 26.62
CA VAL A 233 -8.99 17.25 27.53
C VAL A 233 -10.44 17.46 27.99
N THR A 234 -11.42 16.96 27.22
CA THR A 234 -12.86 17.05 27.51
C THR A 234 -13.39 15.97 28.47
N SER A 235 -12.54 15.02 28.89
CA SER A 235 -12.93 13.93 29.79
C SER A 235 -12.91 14.38 31.26
N ARG A 236 -13.70 13.71 32.11
CA ARG A 236 -13.83 14.06 33.54
C ARG A 236 -12.46 14.01 34.22
N LYS A 237 -12.11 15.09 34.94
CA LYS A 237 -10.83 15.26 35.64
C LYS A 237 -10.51 14.11 36.61
N GLU A 238 -11.53 13.55 37.25
CA GLU A 238 -11.41 12.43 38.20
C GLU A 238 -10.85 11.14 37.57
N ASN A 239 -11.01 10.96 36.26
CA ASN A 239 -10.55 9.79 35.52
C ASN A 239 -9.23 10.04 34.77
N GLN A 240 -8.61 11.20 35.00
CA GLN A 240 -7.33 11.57 34.39
C GLN A 240 -6.17 11.16 35.31
N PRO A 241 -4.98 10.90 34.76
CA PRO A 241 -3.79 10.69 35.57
C PRO A 241 -3.48 11.95 36.38
N ASN A 242 -2.88 11.78 37.55
CA ASN A 242 -2.45 12.91 38.38
C ASN A 242 -1.29 13.65 37.68
N ASP A 243 -1.52 14.91 37.31
CA ASP A 243 -0.54 15.76 36.63
C ASP A 243 0.76 15.94 37.42
N GLU A 244 0.70 16.06 38.75
CA GLU A 244 1.90 16.14 39.60
C GLU A 244 2.69 14.84 39.54
N TRP A 245 2.01 13.70 39.56
CA TRP A 245 2.64 12.39 39.48
C TRP A 245 3.30 12.16 38.11
N LEU A 246 2.62 12.53 37.02
CA LEU A 246 3.18 12.45 35.67
C LEU A 246 4.41 13.34 35.54
N ASN A 247 4.35 14.57 36.07
CA ASN A 247 5.47 15.48 36.01
C ASN A 247 6.66 14.97 36.83
N GLN A 248 6.45 14.39 38.01
CA GLN A 248 7.52 13.79 38.82
C GLN A 248 8.16 12.56 38.13
N ASN A 249 7.36 11.74 37.45
CA ASN A 249 7.82 10.50 36.82
C ASN A 249 8.21 10.65 35.34
N ARG A 250 8.10 11.85 34.75
CA ARG A 250 8.39 12.10 33.32
C ARG A 250 9.74 11.58 32.84
N HIS A 251 10.76 11.61 33.70
CA HIS A 251 12.10 11.12 33.39
C HIS A 251 12.19 9.60 33.21
N LYS A 252 11.17 8.86 33.68
CA LYS A 252 11.03 7.40 33.51
C LYS A 252 10.24 7.03 32.26
N PHE A 253 9.68 8.00 31.54
CA PHE A 253 8.96 7.70 30.30
C PHE A 253 9.93 7.09 29.28
N PRO A 254 9.47 6.11 28.49
CA PRO A 254 10.32 5.50 27.48
C PRO A 254 10.71 6.53 26.39
N GLY A 255 11.82 6.29 25.72
CA GLY A 255 12.12 6.92 24.43
C GLY A 255 11.24 6.36 23.31
N TRP A 256 11.52 6.77 22.07
CA TRP A 256 10.77 6.32 20.89
C TRP A 256 10.69 4.79 20.77
N ASP A 257 11.84 4.09 20.77
CA ASP A 257 11.87 2.63 20.62
C ASP A 257 11.13 1.91 21.76
N GLY A 258 11.18 2.47 22.97
CA GLY A 258 10.49 1.92 24.13
C GLY A 258 8.96 2.05 24.02
N VAL A 259 8.44 3.19 23.56
CA VAL A 259 7.00 3.35 23.37
C VAL A 259 6.50 2.53 22.17
N VAL A 260 7.30 2.41 21.11
CA VAL A 260 7.02 1.52 19.97
C VAL A 260 6.88 0.08 20.47
N GLY A 261 7.84 -0.42 21.25
CA GLY A 261 7.77 -1.77 21.83
C GLY A 261 6.55 -1.98 22.75
N GLN A 262 6.13 -0.96 23.51
CA GLN A 262 4.88 -1.02 24.28
C GLN A 262 3.65 -1.19 23.37
N VAL A 263 3.55 -0.40 22.31
CA VAL A 263 2.42 -0.44 21.36
C VAL A 263 2.39 -1.79 20.62
N GLU A 264 3.53 -2.26 20.12
CA GLU A 264 3.63 -3.57 19.47
C GLU A 264 3.25 -4.71 20.41
N GLY A 265 3.67 -4.63 21.69
CA GLY A 265 3.27 -5.57 22.72
C GLY A 265 1.75 -5.62 22.91
N ILE A 266 1.08 -4.46 22.96
CA ILE A 266 -0.38 -4.37 23.04
C ILE A 266 -1.02 -5.01 21.81
N ILE A 267 -0.56 -4.70 20.60
CA ILE A 267 -1.11 -5.25 19.35
C ILE A 267 -0.92 -6.77 19.28
N ARG A 268 0.23 -7.27 19.74
CA ARG A 268 0.51 -8.72 19.82
C ARG A 268 -0.49 -9.44 20.71
N VAL A 269 -0.82 -8.86 21.87
CA VAL A 269 -1.85 -9.41 22.78
C VAL A 269 -3.23 -9.35 22.14
N LEU A 270 -3.58 -8.23 21.47
CA LEU A 270 -4.86 -8.11 20.76
C LEU A 270 -5.02 -9.17 19.66
N ARG A 271 -3.95 -9.39 18.86
CA ARG A 271 -3.92 -10.44 17.85
C ARG A 271 -4.03 -11.82 18.49
N SER A 272 -3.28 -12.13 19.55
CA SER A 272 -3.32 -13.45 20.18
C SER A 272 -4.68 -13.80 20.79
N GLU A 273 -5.42 -12.82 21.33
CA GLU A 273 -6.77 -13.02 21.87
C GLU A 273 -7.81 -13.44 20.81
N SER A 274 -7.56 -13.15 19.53
CA SER A 274 -8.56 -13.27 18.46
C SER A 274 -8.11 -14.04 17.22
N ILE A 275 -6.81 -14.39 17.11
CA ILE A 275 -6.22 -15.07 15.94
C ILE A 275 -6.90 -16.40 15.62
N GLU A 276 -7.21 -17.20 16.63
CA GLU A 276 -7.83 -18.51 16.41
C GLU A 276 -9.25 -18.37 15.86
N LYS A 277 -10.04 -17.45 16.41
CA LYS A 277 -11.38 -17.13 15.89
C LYS A 277 -11.32 -16.59 14.46
N TYR A 278 -10.29 -15.81 14.15
CA TYR A 278 -10.07 -15.25 12.82
C TYR A 278 -9.74 -16.35 11.80
N ARG A 279 -8.80 -17.25 12.12
CA ARG A 279 -8.45 -18.42 11.29
C ARG A 279 -9.63 -19.37 11.09
N GLN A 280 -10.40 -19.65 12.14
CA GLN A 280 -11.59 -20.49 12.04
C GLN A 280 -12.68 -19.86 11.15
N ALA A 281 -12.84 -18.53 11.21
CA ALA A 281 -13.78 -17.84 10.34
C ALA A 281 -13.31 -17.87 8.89
N TRP A 282 -12.01 -17.70 8.64
CA TRP A 282 -11.39 -17.84 7.31
C TRP A 282 -11.60 -19.24 6.72
N GLY A 283 -11.36 -20.29 7.51
CA GLY A 283 -11.56 -21.68 7.05
C GLY A 283 -12.98 -22.01 6.61
N LYS A 284 -13.98 -21.23 7.07
CA LYS A 284 -15.41 -21.38 6.69
C LYS A 284 -15.81 -20.53 5.48
N MET A 285 -14.92 -19.68 4.99
CA MET A 285 -15.16 -18.80 3.84
C MET A 285 -14.97 -19.60 2.54
N ALA A 286 -15.91 -19.42 1.61
CA ALA A 286 -15.87 -20.01 0.28
C ALA A 286 -14.60 -19.57 -0.48
N VAL A 287 -14.05 -20.44 -1.31
CA VAL A 287 -12.77 -20.17 -2.00
C VAL A 287 -12.96 -19.08 -3.06
N GLU A 288 -14.13 -19.04 -3.68
CA GLU A 288 -14.52 -18.06 -4.70
C GLU A 288 -14.59 -16.64 -4.14
N ASP A 289 -14.83 -16.51 -2.84
CA ASP A 289 -14.81 -15.22 -2.16
C ASP A 289 -13.39 -14.77 -1.77
N ARG A 290 -12.36 -15.60 -1.95
CA ARG A 290 -10.98 -15.24 -1.58
C ARG A 290 -10.35 -14.50 -2.73
N LEU A 291 -10.20 -13.18 -2.57
CA LEU A 291 -9.58 -12.32 -3.56
C LEU A 291 -8.06 -12.42 -3.47
N GLU A 292 -7.47 -13.43 -4.11
CA GLU A 292 -6.02 -13.60 -4.15
C GLU A 292 -5.33 -12.44 -4.93
N MET A 293 -4.19 -12.01 -4.41
CA MET A 293 -3.28 -11.05 -5.04
C MET A 293 -1.99 -11.79 -5.41
N SER A 294 -1.52 -11.66 -6.64
CA SER A 294 -0.24 -12.26 -7.05
C SER A 294 0.95 -11.54 -6.41
N ASP A 295 2.10 -12.21 -6.33
CA ASP A 295 3.35 -11.58 -5.87
C ASP A 295 3.74 -10.39 -6.77
N GLU A 296 3.44 -10.46 -8.08
CA GLU A 296 3.63 -9.34 -9.02
C GLU A 296 2.82 -8.11 -8.61
N GLU A 297 1.51 -8.28 -8.36
CA GLU A 297 0.64 -7.19 -7.94
C GLU A 297 1.09 -6.59 -6.60
N TYR A 298 1.50 -7.45 -5.66
CA TYR A 298 2.04 -7.02 -4.38
C TYR A 298 3.31 -6.17 -4.56
N LEU A 299 4.29 -6.63 -5.34
CA LEU A 299 5.54 -5.91 -5.58
C LEU A 299 5.32 -4.61 -6.35
N VAL A 300 4.38 -4.57 -7.29
CA VAL A 300 4.02 -3.32 -7.98
C VAL A 300 3.47 -2.28 -7.00
N LEU A 301 2.65 -2.70 -6.03
CA LEU A 301 2.01 -1.81 -5.07
C LEU A 301 2.93 -1.41 -3.91
N PHE A 302 3.69 -2.36 -3.38
CA PHE A 302 4.42 -2.21 -2.12
C PHE A 302 5.93 -2.28 -2.28
N GLY A 303 6.44 -2.77 -3.41
CA GLY A 303 7.87 -2.93 -3.63
C GLY A 303 8.60 -1.59 -3.66
N GLU A 304 9.79 -1.59 -3.11
CA GLU A 304 10.71 -0.45 -3.14
C GLU A 304 11.46 -0.41 -4.45
N THR A 305 11.76 0.80 -4.91
CA THR A 305 12.51 1.02 -6.15
C THR A 305 13.93 1.40 -5.84
N THR A 306 14.88 1.01 -6.69
CA THR A 306 16.27 1.52 -6.63
C THR A 306 16.38 3.02 -6.92
N GLY A 307 15.32 3.63 -7.48
CA GLY A 307 15.27 5.06 -7.81
C GLY A 307 15.88 5.43 -9.17
N TYR A 308 16.38 4.43 -9.92
CA TYR A 308 16.97 4.62 -11.25
C TYR A 308 16.59 3.48 -12.19
N GLY A 309 16.71 3.73 -13.50
CA GLY A 309 16.51 2.73 -14.54
C GLY A 309 17.69 1.76 -14.65
N ASN A 310 17.41 0.47 -14.80
CA ASN A 310 18.38 -0.60 -14.95
C ASN A 310 18.28 -1.21 -16.35
N SER A 311 19.41 -1.43 -17.00
CA SER A 311 19.46 -2.08 -18.33
C SER A 311 19.53 -3.60 -18.19
N LEU A 312 18.99 -4.31 -19.20
CA LEU A 312 19.09 -5.76 -19.28
C LEU A 312 20.41 -6.15 -19.94
N GLU A 313 21.27 -6.85 -19.21
CA GLU A 313 22.55 -7.39 -19.69
C GLU A 313 22.46 -8.91 -19.88
N GLY A 314 23.48 -9.54 -20.49
CA GLY A 314 23.55 -11.00 -20.59
C GLY A 314 23.42 -11.68 -19.22
N GLY A 315 24.03 -11.07 -18.20
CA GLY A 315 23.94 -11.48 -16.81
C GLY A 315 22.56 -11.29 -16.15
N GLY A 316 21.62 -10.55 -16.76
CA GLY A 316 20.32 -10.21 -16.18
C GLY A 316 20.20 -8.70 -15.92
N VAL A 317 19.29 -8.31 -15.03
CA VAL A 317 19.16 -6.93 -14.55
C VAL A 317 19.90 -6.80 -13.22
N GLY A 318 20.98 -6.02 -13.21
CA GLY A 318 21.79 -5.76 -12.03
C GLY A 318 21.33 -4.50 -11.31
N SER A 319 21.15 -4.57 -10.00
CA SER A 319 20.73 -3.45 -9.16
C SER A 319 21.52 -3.41 -7.86
N THR A 320 21.92 -2.23 -7.41
CA THR A 320 22.52 -2.04 -6.08
C THR A 320 21.41 -1.82 -5.06
N ILE A 321 21.21 -2.78 -4.17
CA ILE A 321 20.19 -2.79 -3.12
C ILE A 321 20.91 -2.88 -1.77
N LEU A 322 20.65 -1.95 -0.85
CA LEU A 322 21.27 -1.91 0.49
C LEU A 322 22.81 -1.99 0.49
N GLY A 323 23.46 -1.52 -0.58
CA GLY A 323 24.92 -1.54 -0.74
C GLY A 323 25.48 -2.81 -1.40
N GLU A 324 24.65 -3.82 -1.66
CA GLU A 324 25.02 -5.05 -2.34
C GLU A 324 24.51 -5.08 -3.79
N LYS A 325 25.31 -5.64 -4.70
CA LYS A 325 24.90 -5.82 -6.10
C LYS A 325 24.10 -7.11 -6.23
N VAL A 326 22.80 -6.99 -6.49
CA VAL A 326 21.88 -8.10 -6.69
C VAL A 326 21.54 -8.21 -8.17
N TRP A 327 21.48 -9.43 -8.68
CA TRP A 327 21.12 -9.73 -10.07
C TRP A 327 19.82 -10.49 -10.13
N TYR A 328 18.96 -10.06 -11.04
CA TYR A 328 17.66 -10.68 -11.30
C TYR A 328 17.55 -11.08 -12.77
N ASP A 329 16.79 -12.14 -13.06
CA ASP A 329 16.53 -12.59 -14.43
C ASP A 329 15.11 -13.14 -14.55
N SER A 330 14.63 -13.32 -15.78
CA SER A 330 13.33 -13.95 -16.04
C SER A 330 13.48 -15.11 -17.01
N PHE A 331 12.84 -16.22 -16.67
CA PHE A 331 12.70 -17.36 -17.56
C PHE A 331 11.53 -17.22 -18.54
N ASP A 332 10.80 -16.08 -18.53
CA ASP A 332 9.90 -15.72 -19.62
C ASP A 332 10.72 -15.41 -20.89
N PRO A 333 10.54 -16.16 -22.00
CA PRO A 333 11.24 -15.90 -23.26
C PRO A 333 11.03 -14.47 -23.80
N SER A 334 9.89 -13.86 -23.48
CA SER A 334 9.47 -12.54 -23.95
C SER A 334 10.28 -11.42 -23.33
N PHE A 335 10.75 -11.57 -22.08
CA PHE A 335 11.48 -10.52 -21.36
C PHE A 335 12.69 -10.03 -22.13
N ARG A 336 13.50 -10.97 -22.62
CA ARG A 336 14.71 -10.69 -23.40
C ARG A 336 14.43 -10.13 -24.81
N ASN A 337 13.21 -10.25 -25.34
CA ASN A 337 12.84 -9.57 -26.60
C ASN A 337 12.78 -8.05 -26.42
N TRP A 338 12.58 -7.60 -25.18
CA TRP A 338 12.56 -6.20 -24.78
C TRP A 338 13.89 -5.75 -24.16
N GLY A 339 15.00 -6.42 -24.47
CA GLY A 339 16.32 -6.09 -23.90
C GLY A 339 16.88 -4.72 -24.27
N HIS A 340 16.27 -4.03 -25.26
CA HIS A 340 16.61 -2.65 -25.62
C HIS A 340 15.98 -1.61 -24.69
N LEU A 341 15.06 -2.01 -23.81
CA LEU A 341 14.40 -1.13 -22.84
C LEU A 341 15.16 -1.07 -21.52
N ASN A 342 14.89 0.00 -20.77
CA ASN A 342 15.32 0.12 -19.37
C ASN A 342 14.17 -0.26 -18.43
N TRP A 343 14.53 -0.72 -17.24
CA TRP A 343 13.61 -1.31 -16.28
C TRP A 343 13.72 -0.64 -14.90
N ILE A 344 12.58 -0.33 -14.31
CA ILE A 344 12.44 0.00 -12.89
C ILE A 344 12.29 -1.33 -12.16
N VAL A 345 13.21 -1.64 -11.25
CA VAL A 345 13.16 -2.85 -10.44
C VAL A 345 12.45 -2.52 -9.12
N LYS A 346 11.33 -3.22 -8.87
CA LYS A 346 10.61 -3.20 -7.58
C LYS A 346 10.86 -4.49 -6.82
N TYR A 347 11.27 -4.38 -5.56
CA TYR A 347 11.63 -5.52 -4.69
C TYR A 347 11.08 -5.34 -3.27
N ASP A 348 10.99 -6.41 -2.49
CA ASP A 348 10.70 -6.33 -1.06
C ASP A 348 12.03 -6.28 -0.29
N PRO A 349 12.31 -5.24 0.52
CA PRO A 349 13.58 -5.15 1.25
C PRO A 349 13.81 -6.28 2.27
N GLU A 350 12.74 -6.96 2.71
CA GLU A 350 12.84 -8.11 3.61
C GLU A 350 13.00 -9.45 2.87
N ASP A 351 12.69 -9.49 1.56
CA ASP A 351 12.78 -10.68 0.71
C ASP A 351 13.24 -10.31 -0.71
N LEU A 352 14.53 -10.51 -0.96
CA LEU A 352 15.18 -10.24 -2.24
C LEU A 352 15.14 -11.45 -3.19
N SER A 353 14.36 -12.50 -2.90
CA SER A 353 14.28 -13.68 -3.76
C SER A 353 13.63 -13.39 -5.12
N VAL A 354 12.69 -12.44 -5.15
CA VAL A 354 11.92 -12.07 -6.33
C VAL A 354 11.82 -10.55 -6.48
N ALA A 355 11.68 -10.09 -7.71
CA ALA A 355 11.46 -8.69 -8.03
C ALA A 355 10.53 -8.56 -9.26
N VAL A 356 10.00 -7.35 -9.49
CA VAL A 356 9.29 -7.02 -10.73
C VAL A 356 10.09 -5.99 -11.51
N ALA A 357 10.37 -6.29 -12.78
CA ALA A 357 10.83 -5.30 -13.73
C ALA A 357 9.62 -4.61 -14.39
N ILE A 358 9.52 -3.30 -14.24
CA ILE A 358 8.53 -2.45 -14.91
C ILE A 358 9.25 -1.61 -15.96
N GLU A 359 8.68 -1.52 -17.17
CA GLU A 359 9.24 -0.69 -18.23
C GLU A 359 9.45 0.75 -17.75
N ASN A 360 10.63 1.31 -18.00
CA ASN A 360 10.94 2.70 -17.70
C ASN A 360 10.70 3.57 -18.94
N LEU A 361 9.64 4.37 -18.93
CA LEU A 361 9.35 5.36 -19.98
C LEU A 361 10.12 6.67 -19.79
N GLY A 362 10.68 6.88 -18.60
CA GLY A 362 11.42 8.07 -18.22
C GLY A 362 12.91 8.00 -18.56
N THR A 363 13.69 8.79 -17.84
CA THR A 363 15.16 8.78 -17.95
C THR A 363 15.77 7.99 -16.79
N PRO A 364 17.03 7.53 -16.87
CA PRO A 364 17.66 6.79 -15.78
C PRO A 364 17.63 7.52 -14.42
N GLY A 365 17.69 8.86 -14.40
CA GLY A 365 17.61 9.66 -13.17
C GLY A 365 16.21 10.15 -12.79
N LYS A 366 15.21 9.94 -13.65
CA LYS A 366 13.79 10.26 -13.38
C LYS A 366 12.93 9.14 -13.98
N PRO A 367 12.83 8.00 -13.28
CA PRO A 367 12.09 6.85 -13.77
C PRO A 367 10.58 7.13 -13.82
N GLU A 368 9.91 6.64 -14.85
CA GLU A 368 8.46 6.69 -15.01
C GLU A 368 7.93 5.30 -15.40
N GLU A 369 6.94 4.81 -14.65
CA GLU A 369 6.42 3.45 -14.81
C GLU A 369 5.59 3.30 -16.08
N GLY A 370 5.99 2.34 -16.92
CA GLY A 370 5.27 1.90 -18.11
C GLY A 370 4.24 0.80 -17.83
N THR A 371 3.75 0.21 -18.91
CA THR A 371 2.71 -0.83 -18.85
C THR A 371 3.25 -2.24 -18.82
N ARG A 372 4.44 -2.48 -19.37
CA ARG A 372 5.05 -3.82 -19.42
C ARG A 372 5.69 -4.16 -18.08
N ARG A 373 5.44 -5.39 -17.64
CA ARG A 373 5.94 -5.92 -16.37
C ARG A 373 6.39 -7.36 -16.57
N PHE A 374 7.47 -7.72 -15.89
CA PHE A 374 7.98 -9.08 -15.85
C PHE A 374 8.40 -9.44 -14.43
N MET A 375 7.94 -10.59 -13.96
CA MET A 375 8.47 -11.21 -12.74
C MET A 375 9.91 -11.65 -13.00
N LEU A 376 10.78 -11.30 -12.06
CA LEU A 376 12.17 -11.69 -12.02
C LEU A 376 12.46 -12.53 -10.78
N GLU A 377 13.32 -13.52 -10.95
CA GLU A 377 13.90 -14.33 -9.88
C GLU A 377 15.34 -13.85 -9.64
N ARG A 378 15.76 -13.82 -8.37
CA ARG A 378 17.17 -13.57 -8.03
C ARG A 378 18.02 -14.66 -8.64
N LYS A 379 19.10 -14.27 -9.32
CA LYS A 379 19.98 -15.24 -9.96
C LYS A 379 20.71 -16.08 -8.94
N HIS A 380 20.70 -17.38 -9.20
CA HIS A 380 21.56 -18.33 -8.54
C HIS A 380 23.03 -18.04 -8.87
N VAL A 381 23.88 -18.02 -7.85
CA VAL A 381 25.32 -17.81 -8.02
C VAL A 381 25.99 -19.17 -8.08
N GLN A 382 26.32 -19.60 -9.30
CA GLN A 382 26.97 -20.88 -9.55
C GLN A 382 28.41 -20.89 -9.03
N PRO A 383 28.81 -21.83 -8.15
CA PRO A 383 30.21 -22.01 -7.80
C PRO A 383 31.02 -22.39 -9.04
N MET A 384 32.11 -21.65 -9.27
CA MET A 384 33.03 -21.92 -10.38
C MET A 384 33.74 -23.26 -10.20
N ALA A 385 34.13 -23.59 -8.96
CA ALA A 385 34.77 -24.85 -8.65
C ALA A 385 33.73 -25.98 -8.52
N LEU A 386 33.87 -27.05 -9.31
CA LEU A 386 32.98 -28.22 -9.25
C LEU A 386 32.89 -28.84 -7.85
N LYS A 387 33.98 -28.74 -7.06
CA LYS A 387 34.05 -29.25 -5.68
C LYS A 387 33.14 -28.50 -4.71
N GLU A 388 32.84 -27.24 -4.99
CA GLU A 388 32.01 -26.37 -4.15
C GLU A 388 30.54 -26.47 -4.53
N ARG A 389 30.18 -27.25 -5.55
CA ARG A 389 28.80 -27.37 -6.00
C ARG A 389 27.95 -28.19 -5.03
N GLU A 390 26.78 -27.68 -4.72
CA GLU A 390 25.80 -28.30 -3.84
C GLU A 390 24.63 -28.93 -4.64
N PRO A 391 23.86 -29.87 -4.06
CA PRO A 391 22.63 -30.36 -4.66
C PRO A 391 21.67 -29.20 -5.00
N GLY A 392 21.31 -29.06 -6.28
CA GLY A 392 20.50 -27.95 -6.82
C GLY A 392 21.26 -27.06 -7.80
N ASP A 393 22.58 -26.94 -7.67
CA ASP A 393 23.43 -26.15 -8.58
C ASP A 393 23.37 -26.68 -10.02
N PHE A 394 23.43 -28.00 -10.18
CA PHE A 394 23.34 -28.63 -11.50
C PHE A 394 21.97 -28.44 -12.14
N ASP A 395 20.90 -28.42 -11.33
CA ASP A 395 19.54 -28.21 -11.82
C ASP A 395 19.35 -26.78 -12.32
N GLU A 396 19.86 -25.78 -11.59
CA GLU A 396 19.83 -24.38 -12.02
C GLU A 396 20.69 -24.13 -13.26
N LEU A 397 21.90 -24.70 -13.33
CA LEU A 397 22.75 -24.63 -14.52
C LEU A 397 22.03 -25.22 -15.74
N ARG A 398 21.42 -26.39 -15.57
CA ARG A 398 20.62 -27.05 -16.62
C ARG A 398 19.41 -26.20 -17.02
N ARG A 399 18.71 -25.58 -16.07
CA ARG A 399 17.57 -24.69 -16.33
C ARG A 399 17.96 -23.52 -17.22
N VAL A 400 19.13 -22.93 -17.00
CA VAL A 400 19.68 -21.86 -17.84
C VAL A 400 20.08 -22.36 -19.23
N GLN A 401 20.73 -23.52 -19.33
CA GLN A 401 21.09 -24.14 -20.62
C GLN A 401 19.83 -24.46 -21.45
N ASP A 402 18.83 -25.11 -20.85
CA ASP A 402 17.56 -25.45 -21.50
C ASP A 402 16.79 -24.20 -21.95
N TYR A 403 16.89 -23.09 -21.21
CA TYR A 403 16.33 -21.79 -21.64
C TYR A 403 17.06 -21.26 -22.88
N ASN A 404 18.40 -21.27 -22.88
CA ASN A 404 19.21 -20.77 -23.98
C ASN A 404 19.02 -21.61 -25.25
N ASP A 405 19.01 -22.94 -25.15
CA ASP A 405 18.81 -23.85 -26.27
C ASP A 405 17.44 -23.63 -26.94
N ARG A 406 16.38 -23.47 -26.13
CA ARG A 406 15.03 -23.15 -26.64
C ARG A 406 15.01 -21.80 -27.36
N ARG A 407 15.70 -20.80 -26.82
CA ARG A 407 15.79 -19.47 -27.41
C ARG A 407 16.57 -19.47 -28.72
N GLU A 408 17.72 -20.14 -28.77
CA GLU A 408 18.50 -20.30 -29.98
C GLU A 408 17.69 -20.98 -31.08
N LYS A 409 16.96 -22.06 -30.74
CA LYS A 409 16.09 -22.76 -31.68
C LYS A 409 15.02 -21.82 -32.24
N MET A 410 14.33 -21.06 -31.39
CA MET A 410 13.34 -20.06 -31.81
C MET A 410 13.94 -19.00 -32.74
N ILE A 411 15.14 -18.50 -32.44
CA ILE A 411 15.84 -17.51 -33.27
C ILE A 411 16.19 -18.10 -34.64
N LYS A 412 16.73 -19.34 -34.67
CA LYS A 412 17.07 -20.06 -35.91
C LYS A 412 15.83 -20.26 -36.78
N GLU A 413 14.72 -20.71 -36.21
CA GLU A 413 13.44 -20.89 -36.92
C GLU A 413 12.89 -19.57 -37.47
N LYS A 414 12.88 -18.50 -36.66
CA LYS A 414 12.42 -17.18 -37.09
C LYS A 414 13.29 -16.62 -38.23
N ARG A 415 14.61 -16.79 -38.14
CA ARG A 415 15.54 -16.37 -39.18
C ARG A 415 15.36 -17.16 -40.47
N ALA A 416 15.17 -18.48 -40.37
CA ALA A 416 14.90 -19.33 -41.53
C ALA A 416 13.64 -18.88 -42.27
N ARG A 417 12.52 -18.69 -41.54
CA ARG A 417 11.26 -18.20 -42.10
C ARG A 417 11.39 -16.83 -42.73
N SER A 418 12.04 -15.88 -42.06
CA SER A 418 12.30 -14.55 -42.64
C SER A 418 13.14 -14.65 -43.91
N GLY A 419 14.14 -15.56 -43.93
CA GLY A 419 14.97 -15.80 -45.10
C GLY A 419 14.19 -16.38 -46.28
N GLU A 420 13.24 -17.28 -46.03
CA GLU A 420 12.33 -17.82 -47.06
C GLU A 420 11.43 -16.74 -47.65
N VAL A 421 10.75 -15.96 -46.80
CA VAL A 421 9.87 -14.85 -47.23
C VAL A 421 10.64 -13.81 -48.05
N VAL A 422 11.85 -13.45 -47.61
CA VAL A 422 12.69 -12.52 -48.38
C VAL A 422 13.12 -13.14 -49.71
N ARG A 423 13.43 -14.44 -49.76
CA ARG A 423 13.81 -15.10 -51.01
C ARG A 423 12.66 -15.11 -52.02
N GLU A 424 11.46 -15.49 -51.58
CA GLU A 424 10.24 -15.44 -52.40
C GLU A 424 10.02 -14.03 -52.97
N LEU A 425 10.17 -12.99 -52.14
CA LEU A 425 10.05 -11.59 -52.58
C LEU A 425 11.04 -11.21 -53.70
N PHE A 426 12.29 -11.69 -53.61
CA PHE A 426 13.31 -11.42 -54.64
C PHE A 426 13.14 -12.29 -55.89
N GLU A 427 12.55 -13.48 -55.77
CA GLU A 427 12.22 -14.35 -56.91
C GLU A 427 11.02 -13.79 -57.70
N GLU A 428 10.00 -13.27 -57.01
CA GLU A 428 8.80 -12.70 -57.64
C GLU A 428 9.02 -11.32 -58.29
N ARG A 429 10.01 -10.55 -57.83
CA ARG A 429 10.25 -9.17 -58.30
C ARG A 429 11.62 -9.01 -58.96
N ALA A 430 11.65 -9.16 -60.27
CA ALA A 430 12.85 -9.02 -61.08
C ALA A 430 13.57 -7.66 -60.93
N GLU A 431 12.83 -6.60 -60.60
CA GLU A 431 13.33 -5.23 -60.36
C GLU A 431 14.28 -5.14 -59.16
N LEU A 432 14.23 -6.09 -58.22
CA LEU A 432 15.08 -6.12 -57.02
C LEU A 432 16.43 -6.82 -57.26
N ASN A 433 16.63 -7.44 -58.43
CA ASN A 433 17.78 -8.28 -58.72
C ASN A 433 19.12 -7.52 -58.76
N ASP A 434 19.10 -6.24 -59.15
CA ASP A 434 20.29 -5.39 -59.26
C ASP A 434 20.55 -4.56 -57.98
N THR A 435 19.82 -4.84 -56.89
CA THR A 435 20.00 -4.11 -55.64
C THR A 435 21.17 -4.67 -54.82
N LEU A 436 21.94 -3.78 -54.19
CA LEU A 436 23.02 -4.14 -53.24
C LEU A 436 22.50 -5.01 -52.08
N ALA A 437 21.21 -4.93 -51.75
CA ALA A 437 20.57 -5.75 -50.72
C ALA A 437 20.65 -7.24 -51.02
N LYS A 438 20.54 -7.65 -52.30
CA LYS A 438 20.67 -9.06 -52.71
C LYS A 438 22.05 -9.65 -52.38
N LEU A 439 23.10 -8.82 -52.39
CA LEU A 439 24.48 -9.20 -52.09
C LEU A 439 24.81 -9.24 -50.59
N VAL A 440 23.85 -8.97 -49.71
CA VAL A 440 24.02 -9.02 -48.25
C VAL A 440 23.19 -10.14 -47.61
N LEU A 441 22.24 -10.69 -48.35
CA LEU A 441 21.35 -11.75 -47.88
C LEU A 441 22.07 -13.11 -47.95
N CYS A 442 22.38 -13.69 -46.79
CA CYS A 442 22.92 -15.05 -46.72
C CYS A 442 21.85 -16.12 -47.02
N ASP A 443 22.31 -17.29 -47.48
CA ASP A 443 21.46 -18.47 -47.60
C ASP A 443 20.94 -18.96 -46.23
N SER A 444 20.06 -19.96 -46.24
CA SER A 444 19.46 -20.53 -45.01
C SER A 444 20.49 -21.09 -43.99
N ARG A 445 21.75 -21.28 -44.40
CA ARG A 445 22.87 -21.75 -43.55
C ARG A 445 23.85 -20.63 -43.18
N GLY A 446 23.57 -19.39 -43.57
CA GLY A 446 24.45 -18.25 -43.33
C GLY A 446 25.64 -18.15 -44.28
N GLN A 447 25.71 -18.98 -45.32
CA GLN A 447 26.86 -19.11 -46.23
C GLN A 447 26.73 -18.22 -47.46
N HIS A 448 26.94 -16.91 -47.27
CA HIS A 448 26.93 -15.97 -48.39
C HIS A 448 28.24 -15.97 -49.19
N LYS A 449 29.38 -16.21 -48.52
CA LYS A 449 30.72 -16.14 -49.13
C LYS A 449 30.92 -17.27 -50.16
N ASP A 450 30.45 -18.46 -49.84
CA ASP A 450 30.61 -19.65 -50.69
C ASP A 450 29.71 -19.59 -51.93
N GLU A 451 28.47 -19.12 -51.78
CA GLU A 451 27.58 -18.91 -52.92
C GLU A 451 28.05 -17.76 -53.82
N ARG A 452 28.53 -16.65 -53.25
CA ARG A 452 29.13 -15.55 -54.02
C ARG A 452 30.36 -16.03 -54.80
N ASN A 453 31.22 -16.83 -54.19
CA ASN A 453 32.40 -17.38 -54.87
C ASN A 453 32.01 -18.37 -55.98
N ARG A 454 30.98 -19.20 -55.75
CA ARG A 454 30.40 -20.08 -56.78
C ARG A 454 29.84 -19.28 -57.97
N LEU A 455 29.06 -18.23 -57.71
CA LEU A 455 28.48 -17.37 -58.74
C LEU A 455 29.53 -16.54 -59.50
N ALA A 456 30.61 -16.13 -58.82
CA ALA A 456 31.73 -15.41 -59.42
C ALA A 456 32.75 -16.32 -60.13
N GLY A 457 32.47 -17.64 -60.25
CA GLY A 457 33.37 -18.61 -60.89
C GLY A 457 34.67 -18.90 -60.12
N ARG A 458 34.77 -18.44 -58.87
CA ARG A 458 35.93 -18.63 -58.00
C ARG A 458 35.72 -19.90 -57.19
N THR A 459 35.94 -21.06 -57.82
CA THR A 459 35.93 -22.34 -57.11
C THR A 459 37.15 -22.38 -56.18
N THR A 460 36.94 -22.29 -54.87
CA THR A 460 38.01 -22.55 -53.90
C THR A 460 38.38 -24.03 -54.01
N LYS A 461 39.56 -24.34 -54.55
CA LYS A 461 40.16 -25.67 -54.39
C LYS A 461 40.19 -25.98 -52.89
N GLN A 462 39.67 -27.14 -52.49
CA GLN A 462 39.98 -27.69 -51.17
C GLN A 462 41.51 -27.76 -51.07
N VAL A 463 42.09 -26.92 -50.23
CA VAL A 463 43.49 -27.03 -49.84
C VAL A 463 43.50 -28.07 -48.72
N GLU A 464 44.22 -29.18 -48.96
CA GLU A 464 44.60 -30.13 -47.94
C GLU A 464 45.21 -29.36 -46.76
N LYS A 465 44.70 -29.61 -45.54
CA LYS A 465 45.25 -29.02 -44.31
C LYS A 465 46.71 -29.43 -44.16
N SER A 466 47.63 -28.56 -44.58
CA SER A 466 49.01 -28.59 -44.13
C SER A 466 49.11 -27.85 -42.79
N CYS A 467 49.65 -28.54 -41.79
CA CYS A 467 49.94 -28.03 -40.46
C CYS A 467 50.62 -26.65 -40.50
N HIS A 468 49.93 -25.63 -40.00
CA HIS A 468 50.57 -24.43 -39.46
C HIS A 468 49.73 -23.95 -38.28
N GLU A 469 50.46 -23.64 -37.20
CA GLU A 469 49.98 -23.22 -35.88
C GLU A 469 49.07 -22.00 -36.00
N GLU A 470 47.77 -22.20 -35.80
CA GLU A 470 46.87 -21.13 -35.37
C GLU A 470 46.92 -21.08 -33.85
N VAL A 471 47.28 -19.90 -33.34
CA VAL A 471 47.29 -19.56 -31.92
C VAL A 471 45.90 -19.85 -31.34
N ASP A 472 45.86 -20.73 -30.34
CA ASP A 472 44.69 -21.08 -29.54
C ASP A 472 43.99 -19.80 -29.06
N TYR A 473 42.79 -19.54 -29.59
CA TYR A 473 41.77 -18.87 -28.80
C TYR A 473 41.22 -19.92 -27.85
N GLU A 474 41.31 -19.66 -26.54
CA GLU A 474 40.78 -20.53 -25.49
C GLU A 474 39.41 -21.09 -25.88
N GLU A 475 39.36 -22.39 -26.15
CA GLU A 475 38.12 -23.15 -26.09
C GLU A 475 37.57 -22.98 -24.66
N VAL A 476 36.53 -22.16 -24.53
CA VAL A 476 35.69 -22.18 -23.33
C VAL A 476 35.09 -23.57 -23.27
N PHE A 477 35.62 -24.38 -22.35
CA PHE A 477 35.19 -25.73 -22.01
C PHE A 477 33.67 -25.89 -22.16
N ASP A 478 33.23 -26.79 -23.05
CA ASP A 478 31.81 -27.13 -23.21
C ASP A 478 31.35 -27.95 -22.00
N GLU A 479 30.74 -27.30 -21.01
CA GLU A 479 30.20 -27.94 -19.79
C GLU A 479 29.16 -29.05 -20.08
N ARG A 480 28.69 -29.18 -21.33
CA ARG A 480 27.76 -30.24 -21.78
C ARG A 480 28.32 -31.66 -21.59
N ASP A 481 29.63 -31.85 -21.65
CA ASP A 481 30.25 -33.18 -21.53
C ASP A 481 30.39 -33.67 -20.08
N LEU A 482 30.29 -32.78 -19.09
CA LEU A 482 30.35 -33.13 -17.66
C LEU A 482 29.00 -33.62 -17.14
N LEU A 483 27.89 -33.06 -17.62
CA LEU A 483 26.53 -33.45 -17.23
C LEU A 483 26.11 -34.84 -17.73
N ARG A 484 26.82 -35.42 -18.71
CA ARG A 484 26.59 -36.81 -19.15
C ARG A 484 27.29 -37.85 -18.28
N LYS A 485 28.18 -37.44 -17.38
CA LYS A 485 29.02 -38.34 -16.56
C LYS A 485 28.63 -38.39 -15.08
N PHE A 486 27.58 -37.66 -14.67
CA PHE A 486 27.06 -37.67 -13.29
C PHE A 486 25.54 -37.83 -13.26
#